data_AF-A0A661PQD8-F1
#
_entry.id   AF-A0A661PQD8-F1
#
_cell.length_a   1.000
_cell.length_b   1.000
_cell.length_c   1.000
_cell.angle_alpha   90.00
_cell.angle_beta   90.00
_cell.angle_gamma   90.00
#
_symmetry.space_group_name_H-M   'P 1'
#
loop_
_entity.id
_entity.type
_entity.pdbx_description
1 polymer ?
#
loop_
_entity_poly.entity_id
_entity_poly.type
_entity_poly.pdbx_seq_one_letter_code
_entity_poly.pdbx_strand_id
1 'polypeptide(L)'
;LGMHGTYRANMAVTESDVLVAFGARFDDRVTGPIDKFAPDAKIIHVDIDPTSISKNVEVDIPIVGDLLDVLQKMIAVLQVSTEKVELCAVGHDSWLSQIARWRDLHKLSYVQDDVIKPQFVVEKISELTKSDNPIISTEVGQNQMWAAQFFTFTKPRSWLTSGGLGTMGYGLPAAMGAQVAFPGRLVIDIAGDGSIQMNSQELATVVQYNLPVKVIILNNGYLGMVRQWQELFFDKHYSSTQMSHAPDFVKLAEAYGALGLRARTPAEVELVLQQAFSHPGPVVVDVVVAGGENVYPMVPAGEAISKMLLV
;
A
#
# COMPACT_ATOMS: atom_id res chain seq x y z
N LEU A 1 2.80 -5.43 7.57
CA LEU A 1 4.03 -5.71 8.34
C LEU A 1 5.11 -4.78 7.83
N GLY A 2 5.96 -4.26 8.70
CA GLY A 2 7.11 -3.43 8.32
C GLY A 2 6.99 -1.98 8.77
N MET A 3 7.79 -1.12 8.14
CA MET A 3 7.99 0.28 8.47
C MET A 3 6.67 1.04 8.65
N HIS A 4 5.74 0.90 7.70
CA HIS A 4 4.39 1.51 7.77
C HIS A 4 3.28 0.46 7.93
N GLY A 5 3.61 -0.70 8.51
CA GLY A 5 2.67 -1.78 8.78
C GLY A 5 1.67 -1.44 9.88
N THR A 6 0.65 -2.29 10.04
CA THR A 6 -0.26 -2.19 11.18
C THR A 6 0.45 -2.67 12.46
N TYR A 7 0.11 -2.06 13.60
CA TYR A 7 0.64 -2.44 14.90
C TYR A 7 0.43 -3.94 15.19
N ARG A 8 -0.78 -4.44 14.96
CA ARG A 8 -1.09 -5.88 15.10
C ARG A 8 -0.16 -6.79 14.30
N ALA A 9 0.23 -6.40 13.09
CA ALA A 9 1.03 -7.25 12.22
C ALA A 9 2.49 -7.27 12.68
N ASN A 10 3.02 -6.12 13.08
CA ASN A 10 4.38 -6.06 13.60
C ASN A 10 4.50 -6.79 14.94
N MET A 11 3.55 -6.59 15.87
CA MET A 11 3.53 -7.32 17.13
C MET A 11 3.35 -8.84 16.94
N ALA A 12 2.46 -9.26 16.03
CA ALA A 12 2.26 -10.69 15.76
C ALA A 12 3.53 -11.38 15.24
N VAL A 13 4.37 -10.69 14.47
CA VAL A 13 5.65 -11.25 14.00
C VAL A 13 6.73 -11.16 15.08
N THR A 14 6.76 -10.09 15.86
CA THR A 14 7.73 -9.97 16.97
C THR A 14 7.52 -11.06 18.02
N GLU A 15 6.27 -11.38 18.34
CA GLU A 15 5.91 -12.27 19.46
C GLU A 15 5.57 -13.70 18.99
N SER A 16 5.79 -14.04 17.72
CA SER A 16 5.57 -15.40 17.21
C SER A 16 6.70 -16.33 17.64
N ASP A 17 6.35 -17.58 17.96
CA ASP A 17 7.30 -18.68 18.18
C ASP A 17 7.62 -19.47 16.89
N VAL A 18 6.80 -19.34 15.85
CA VAL A 18 7.02 -19.87 14.51
C VAL A 18 6.59 -18.84 13.47
N LEU A 19 7.50 -18.51 12.55
CA LEU A 19 7.24 -17.64 11.40
C LEU A 19 7.34 -18.43 10.10
N VAL A 20 6.23 -18.55 9.38
CA VAL A 20 6.19 -19.21 8.06
C VAL A 20 6.14 -18.16 6.96
N ALA A 21 7.24 -18.00 6.23
CA ALA A 21 7.37 -17.06 5.12
C ALA A 21 7.15 -17.78 3.78
N PHE A 22 6.05 -17.47 3.09
CA PHE A 22 5.74 -17.96 1.75
C PHE A 22 6.00 -16.86 0.71
N GLY A 23 7.03 -17.02 -0.13
CA GLY A 23 7.32 -16.09 -1.23
C GLY A 23 7.67 -14.67 -0.79
N ALA A 24 8.32 -14.55 0.36
CA ALA A 24 8.78 -13.28 0.91
C ALA A 24 10.31 -13.30 1.03
N ARG A 25 10.96 -12.16 0.80
CA ARG A 25 12.43 -12.04 0.73
C ARG A 25 13.08 -11.32 1.90
N PHE A 26 12.36 -11.13 3.00
CA PHE A 26 12.83 -10.41 4.21
C PHE A 26 13.52 -9.08 3.89
N ASP A 27 12.81 -8.20 3.18
CA ASP A 27 13.29 -6.86 2.82
C ASP A 27 13.47 -5.96 4.06
N ASP A 28 14.43 -5.03 4.03
CA ASP A 28 14.74 -4.13 5.15
C ASP A 28 13.55 -3.25 5.56
N ARG A 29 12.65 -2.91 4.62
CA ARG A 29 11.42 -2.16 4.91
C ARG A 29 10.40 -2.98 5.68
N VAL A 30 10.56 -4.30 5.71
CA VAL A 30 9.70 -5.23 6.45
C VAL A 30 10.34 -5.63 7.76
N THR A 31 11.63 -5.96 7.77
CA THR A 31 12.29 -6.54 8.95
C THR A 31 12.73 -5.51 9.98
N GLY A 32 13.09 -4.30 9.54
CA GLY A 32 13.94 -3.44 10.36
C GLY A 32 15.30 -4.12 10.62
N PRO A 33 15.97 -3.85 11.76
CA PRO A 33 17.18 -4.55 12.17
C PRO A 33 16.95 -6.05 12.29
N ILE A 34 17.71 -6.84 11.53
CA ILE A 34 17.58 -8.30 11.43
C ILE A 34 17.75 -8.98 12.80
N ASP A 35 18.67 -8.51 13.62
CA ASP A 35 18.97 -9.03 14.97
C ASP A 35 17.80 -8.85 15.96
N LYS A 36 16.81 -8.03 15.61
CA LYS A 36 15.61 -7.77 16.41
C LYS A 36 14.32 -8.26 15.74
N PHE A 37 14.43 -8.91 14.58
CA PHE A 37 13.27 -9.35 13.81
C PHE A 37 12.88 -10.78 14.20
N ALA A 38 11.63 -10.96 14.66
CA ALA A 38 11.09 -12.26 15.10
C ALA A 38 12.04 -13.02 16.06
N PRO A 39 12.46 -12.39 17.18
CA PRO A 39 13.60 -12.84 18.00
C PRO A 39 13.45 -14.24 18.60
N ASP A 40 12.22 -14.69 18.84
CA ASP A 40 11.92 -15.98 19.47
C ASP A 40 11.34 -17.00 18.47
N ALA A 41 11.28 -16.66 17.18
CA ALA A 41 10.62 -17.48 16.17
C ALA A 41 11.54 -18.53 15.54
N LYS A 42 11.03 -19.74 15.36
CA LYS A 42 11.56 -20.67 14.35
C LYS A 42 11.06 -20.27 12.98
N ILE A 43 11.98 -20.09 12.03
CA ILE A 43 11.68 -19.54 10.71
C ILE A 43 11.63 -20.66 9.67
N ILE A 44 10.46 -20.82 9.06
CA ILE A 44 10.21 -21.68 7.90
C ILE A 44 10.12 -20.77 6.68
N HIS A 45 11.00 -20.95 5.70
CA HIS A 45 11.03 -20.10 4.50
C HIS A 45 10.83 -20.94 3.25
N VAL A 46 9.73 -20.67 2.55
CA VAL A 46 9.41 -21.26 1.26
C VAL A 46 9.64 -20.23 0.16
N ASP A 47 10.60 -20.49 -0.71
CA ASP A 47 10.91 -19.63 -1.85
C ASP A 47 11.26 -20.47 -3.07
N ILE A 48 10.97 -19.95 -4.26
CA ILE A 48 11.34 -20.59 -5.51
C ILE A 48 12.82 -20.37 -5.83
N ASP A 49 13.38 -19.25 -5.34
CA ASP A 49 14.76 -18.87 -5.57
C ASP A 49 15.64 -19.31 -4.37
N PRO A 50 16.52 -20.30 -4.55
CA PRO A 50 17.41 -20.75 -3.47
C PRO A 50 18.35 -19.66 -2.96
N THR A 51 18.61 -18.60 -3.75
CA THR A 51 19.48 -17.48 -3.34
C THR A 51 18.80 -16.50 -2.39
N SER A 52 17.47 -16.57 -2.24
CA SER A 52 16.71 -15.79 -1.28
C SER A 52 16.69 -16.43 0.12
N ILE A 53 16.89 -17.75 0.20
CA ILE A 53 16.94 -18.50 1.45
C ILE A 53 18.19 -18.10 2.26
N SER A 54 18.01 -17.78 3.54
CA SER A 54 19.08 -17.37 4.45
C SER A 54 19.95 -16.20 3.95
N LYS A 55 19.43 -15.39 3.01
CA LYS A 55 20.15 -14.23 2.48
C LYS A 55 20.27 -13.10 3.51
N ASN A 56 19.16 -12.80 4.18
CA ASN A 56 19.07 -11.70 5.16
C ASN A 56 18.84 -12.24 6.58
N VAL A 57 17.91 -13.18 6.74
CA VAL A 57 17.51 -13.76 8.03
C VAL A 57 17.86 -15.24 8.00
N GLU A 58 18.44 -15.77 9.07
CA GLU A 58 18.74 -17.20 9.20
C GLU A 58 17.45 -18.03 9.21
N VAL A 59 17.39 -19.07 8.38
CA VAL A 59 16.21 -19.92 8.22
C VAL A 59 16.46 -21.30 8.84
N ASP A 60 15.60 -21.71 9.78
CA ASP A 60 15.67 -23.04 10.41
C ASP A 60 15.24 -24.16 9.45
N ILE A 61 14.18 -23.93 8.68
CA ILE A 61 13.60 -24.92 7.77
C ILE A 61 13.43 -24.29 6.38
N PRO A 62 14.43 -24.45 5.48
CA PRO A 62 14.35 -23.96 4.13
C PRO A 62 13.59 -24.93 3.22
N ILE A 63 12.68 -24.42 2.41
CA ILE A 63 11.94 -25.18 1.40
C ILE A 63 12.09 -24.47 0.05
N VAL A 64 12.87 -25.05 -0.85
CA VAL A 64 13.04 -24.52 -2.21
C VAL A 64 12.02 -25.16 -3.13
N GLY A 65 11.10 -24.37 -3.67
CA GLY A 65 10.08 -24.88 -4.57
C GLY A 65 9.02 -23.86 -4.97
N ASP A 66 8.23 -24.20 -5.98
CA ASP A 66 7.05 -23.43 -6.34
C ASP A 66 6.02 -23.45 -5.21
N LEU A 67 5.51 -22.27 -4.84
CA LEU A 67 4.60 -22.13 -3.70
C LEU A 67 3.30 -22.91 -3.86
N LEU A 68 2.76 -23.00 -5.08
CA LEU A 68 1.50 -23.72 -5.28
C LEU A 68 1.70 -25.22 -5.02
N ASP A 69 2.77 -25.81 -5.55
CA ASP A 69 3.12 -27.20 -5.32
C ASP A 69 3.42 -27.49 -3.84
N VAL A 70 4.23 -26.64 -3.18
CA VAL A 70 4.56 -26.80 -1.76
C VAL A 70 3.29 -26.70 -0.89
N LEU A 71 2.45 -25.69 -1.10
CA LEU A 71 1.23 -25.51 -0.32
C LEU A 71 0.24 -26.67 -0.52
N GLN A 72 0.09 -27.19 -1.74
CA GLN A 72 -0.77 -28.35 -2.01
C GLN A 72 -0.31 -29.58 -1.21
N LYS A 73 1.00 -29.84 -1.16
CA LYS A 73 1.57 -30.94 -0.38
C LYS A 73 1.38 -30.74 1.13
N MET A 74 1.62 -29.52 1.62
CA MET A 74 1.38 -29.19 3.04
C MET A 74 -0.10 -29.39 3.41
N ILE A 75 -1.03 -28.91 2.58
CA ILE A 75 -2.47 -29.09 2.80
C ILE A 75 -2.86 -30.56 2.80
N ALA A 76 -2.33 -31.37 1.87
CA ALA A 76 -2.61 -32.81 1.83
C ALA A 76 -2.19 -33.52 3.13
N VAL A 77 -1.04 -33.14 3.71
CA VAL A 77 -0.59 -33.67 5.02
C VAL A 77 -1.51 -33.23 6.16
N LEU A 78 -1.98 -31.98 6.16
CA LEU A 78 -2.91 -31.48 7.16
C LEU A 78 -4.28 -32.19 7.09
N GLN A 79 -4.77 -32.48 5.88
CA GLN A 79 -6.06 -33.16 5.66
C GLN A 79 -6.11 -34.60 6.18
N VAL A 80 -4.97 -35.30 6.22
CA VAL A 80 -4.88 -36.65 6.80
C VAL A 80 -4.55 -36.64 8.30
N SER A 81 -4.29 -35.46 8.87
CA SER A 81 -3.90 -35.25 10.27
C SER A 81 -4.97 -34.50 11.07
N THR A 82 -6.25 -34.64 10.71
CA THR A 82 -7.37 -33.81 11.19
C THR A 82 -7.43 -33.68 12.71
N GLU A 83 -7.31 -34.79 13.45
CA GLU A 83 -7.34 -34.76 14.93
C GLU A 83 -6.23 -33.87 15.53
N LYS A 84 -5.01 -33.93 14.97
CA LYS A 84 -3.91 -33.07 15.41
C LYS A 84 -4.17 -31.60 15.05
N VAL A 85 -4.73 -31.35 13.87
CA VAL A 85 -5.08 -29.98 13.44
C VAL A 85 -6.13 -29.37 14.36
N GLU A 86 -7.18 -30.13 14.71
CA GLU A 86 -8.22 -29.69 15.64
C GLU A 86 -7.66 -29.39 17.04
N LEU A 87 -6.80 -30.27 17.56
CA LEU A 87 -6.12 -30.05 18.84
C LEU A 87 -5.24 -28.79 18.82
N CYS A 88 -4.45 -28.58 17.76
CA CYS A 88 -3.64 -27.38 17.61
C CYS A 88 -4.49 -26.11 17.47
N ALA A 89 -5.63 -26.18 16.78
CA ALA A 89 -6.52 -25.03 16.59
C ALA A 89 -7.04 -24.50 17.94
N VAL A 90 -7.47 -25.39 18.85
CA VAL A 90 -7.87 -25.02 20.21
C VAL A 90 -6.70 -24.42 21.00
N GLY A 91 -5.49 -24.94 20.80
CA GLY A 91 -4.27 -24.41 21.43
C GLY A 91 -3.95 -22.96 21.05
N HIS A 92 -4.46 -22.47 19.91
CA HIS A 92 -4.18 -21.11 19.41
C HIS A 92 -5.15 -20.03 19.93
N ASP A 93 -6.19 -20.36 20.70
CA ASP A 93 -7.19 -19.38 21.16
C ASP A 93 -6.58 -18.21 21.92
N SER A 94 -5.59 -18.48 22.76
CA SER A 94 -4.86 -17.45 23.52
C SER A 94 -4.08 -16.50 22.60
N TRP A 95 -3.40 -17.05 21.59
CA TRP A 95 -2.65 -16.31 20.58
C TRP A 95 -3.57 -15.45 19.70
N LEU A 96 -4.67 -16.01 19.21
CA LEU A 96 -5.67 -15.28 18.41
C LEU A 96 -6.32 -14.15 19.22
N SER A 97 -6.57 -14.37 20.51
CA SER A 97 -7.08 -13.35 21.43
C SER A 97 -6.06 -12.22 21.63
N GLN A 98 -4.77 -12.55 21.74
CA GLN A 98 -3.69 -11.56 21.84
C GLN A 98 -3.58 -10.72 20.55
N ILE A 99 -3.65 -11.36 19.37
CA ILE A 99 -3.67 -10.65 18.08
C ILE A 99 -4.89 -9.71 17.98
N ALA A 100 -6.07 -10.18 18.41
CA ALA A 100 -7.28 -9.36 18.44
C ALA A 100 -7.13 -8.15 19.37
N ARG A 101 -6.48 -8.33 20.54
CA ARG A 101 -6.16 -7.24 21.45
C ARG A 101 -5.24 -6.20 20.80
N TRP A 102 -4.17 -6.60 20.11
CA TRP A 102 -3.29 -5.64 19.42
C TRP A 102 -4.00 -4.92 18.27
N ARG A 103 -4.90 -5.60 17.55
CA ARG A 103 -5.76 -4.96 16.55
C ARG A 103 -6.60 -3.87 17.19
N ASP A 104 -7.19 -4.13 18.35
CA ASP A 104 -8.12 -3.21 18.99
C ASP A 104 -7.44 -2.08 19.76
N LEU A 105 -6.21 -2.30 20.25
CA LEU A 105 -5.40 -1.29 20.93
C LEU A 105 -4.96 -0.18 19.99
N HIS A 106 -4.50 -0.55 18.78
CA HIS A 106 -3.96 0.41 17.80
C HIS A 106 -4.47 0.10 16.40
N LYS A 107 -5.69 0.60 16.12
CA LYS A 107 -6.28 0.59 14.78
C LYS A 107 -5.65 1.69 13.92
N LEU A 108 -5.58 1.45 12.61
CA LEU A 108 -5.32 2.53 11.66
C LEU A 108 -6.41 3.57 11.85
N SER A 109 -6.00 4.81 12.08
CA SER A 109 -6.90 5.92 12.36
C SER A 109 -6.25 7.24 11.98
N TYR A 110 -7.08 8.24 11.78
CA TYR A 110 -6.73 9.62 11.50
C TYR A 110 -7.91 10.50 11.94
N VAL A 111 -7.69 11.79 12.09
CA VAL A 111 -8.76 12.75 12.41
C VAL A 111 -9.13 13.51 11.15
N GLN A 112 -10.37 13.34 10.69
CA GLN A 112 -10.92 14.16 9.60
C GLN A 112 -11.40 15.51 10.18
N ASP A 113 -10.91 16.60 9.60
CA ASP A 113 -11.28 17.98 9.94
C ASP A 113 -11.86 18.69 8.70
N ASP A 114 -11.85 20.03 8.68
CA ASP A 114 -12.36 20.83 7.55
C ASP A 114 -11.49 20.73 6.28
N VAL A 115 -10.25 20.21 6.40
CA VAL A 115 -9.33 19.96 5.29
C VAL A 115 -9.39 18.49 4.90
N ILE A 116 -9.36 18.19 3.60
CA ILE A 116 -9.40 16.80 3.13
C ILE A 116 -8.15 16.06 3.63
N LYS A 117 -8.34 14.97 4.38
CA LYS A 117 -7.25 14.06 4.73
C LYS A 117 -7.03 13.04 3.61
N PRO A 118 -5.79 12.74 3.22
CA PRO A 118 -5.53 11.78 2.16
C PRO A 118 -6.06 10.36 2.48
N GLN A 119 -6.05 9.97 3.76
CA GLN A 119 -6.63 8.72 4.25
C GLN A 119 -8.13 8.63 3.92
N PHE A 120 -8.87 9.72 4.16
CA PHE A 120 -10.31 9.81 3.85
C PHE A 120 -10.61 9.60 2.38
N VAL A 121 -9.79 10.15 1.48
CA VAL A 121 -9.94 9.95 0.04
C VAL A 121 -9.78 8.47 -0.31
N VAL A 122 -8.75 7.81 0.21
CA VAL A 122 -8.51 6.37 -0.05
C VAL A 122 -9.62 5.50 0.52
N GLU A 123 -10.10 5.77 1.74
CA GLU A 123 -11.23 5.06 2.33
C GLU A 123 -12.48 5.21 1.46
N LYS A 124 -12.78 6.42 0.98
CA LYS A 124 -13.92 6.65 0.09
C LYS A 124 -13.79 5.92 -1.24
N ILE A 125 -12.58 5.87 -1.83
CA ILE A 125 -12.32 5.04 -3.01
C ILE A 125 -12.61 3.57 -2.69
N SER A 126 -12.11 3.05 -1.56
CA SER A 126 -12.33 1.66 -1.15
C SER A 126 -13.80 1.33 -0.90
N GLU A 127 -14.57 2.25 -0.32
CA GLU A 127 -16.01 2.09 -0.05
C GLU A 127 -16.82 2.09 -1.35
N LEU A 128 -16.61 3.08 -2.21
CA LEU A 128 -17.38 3.28 -3.45
C LEU A 128 -17.14 2.16 -4.47
N THR A 129 -15.95 1.55 -4.45
CA THR A 129 -15.54 0.52 -5.43
C THR A 129 -15.55 -0.90 -4.87
N LYS A 130 -16.12 -1.11 -3.68
CA LYS A 130 -16.07 -2.38 -2.94
C LYS A 130 -16.62 -3.57 -3.74
N SER A 131 -17.63 -3.35 -4.59
CA SER A 131 -18.23 -4.37 -5.46
C SER A 131 -17.41 -4.67 -6.71
N ASP A 132 -16.54 -3.75 -7.12
CA ASP A 132 -15.99 -3.73 -8.48
C ASP A 132 -14.66 -4.47 -8.58
N ASN A 133 -14.03 -4.75 -7.42
CA ASN A 133 -12.68 -5.32 -7.32
C ASN A 133 -11.72 -4.57 -8.25
N PRO A 134 -11.47 -3.27 -8.05
CA PRO A 134 -10.63 -2.51 -8.97
C PRO A 134 -9.18 -2.99 -8.94
N ILE A 135 -8.43 -2.65 -9.98
CA ILE A 135 -6.97 -2.70 -9.97
C ILE A 135 -6.49 -1.33 -9.52
N ILE A 136 -5.73 -1.29 -8.43
CA ILE A 136 -5.11 -0.07 -7.95
C ILE A 136 -3.64 -0.09 -8.36
N SER A 137 -3.24 0.89 -9.16
CA SER A 137 -1.84 1.27 -9.28
C SER A 137 -1.53 2.42 -8.35
N THR A 138 -0.26 2.59 -8.00
CA THR A 138 0.15 3.80 -7.31
C THR A 138 1.45 4.36 -7.86
N GLU A 139 1.53 5.67 -7.71
CA GLU A 139 2.79 6.37 -7.62
C GLU A 139 3.54 6.03 -6.31
N VAL A 140 4.70 6.66 -6.07
CA VAL A 140 5.55 6.39 -4.88
C VAL A 140 5.56 7.59 -3.93
N GLY A 141 5.35 7.34 -2.64
CA GLY A 141 5.30 8.37 -1.61
C GLY A 141 4.34 8.04 -0.48
N GLN A 142 3.78 9.07 0.17
CA GLN A 142 2.79 8.86 1.23
C GLN A 142 1.45 8.33 0.67
N ASN A 143 1.06 8.76 -0.53
CA ASN A 143 -0.09 8.23 -1.26
C ASN A 143 -0.04 6.70 -1.40
N GLN A 144 1.15 6.14 -1.68
CA GLN A 144 1.38 4.70 -1.78
C GLN A 144 1.08 3.99 -0.46
N MET A 145 1.54 4.55 0.65
CA MET A 145 1.35 3.97 1.98
C MET A 145 -0.10 4.06 2.42
N TRP A 146 -0.76 5.21 2.22
CA TRP A 146 -2.17 5.36 2.54
C TRP A 146 -3.05 4.45 1.67
N ALA A 147 -2.75 4.32 0.37
CA ALA A 147 -3.40 3.33 -0.49
C ALA A 147 -3.24 1.90 0.05
N ALA A 148 -2.04 1.51 0.50
CA ALA A 148 -1.79 0.19 1.08
C ALA A 148 -2.47 -0.02 2.45
N GLN A 149 -2.65 1.06 3.24
CA GLN A 149 -3.20 1.01 4.60
C GLN A 149 -4.74 1.06 4.61
N PHE A 150 -5.35 1.91 3.79
CA PHE A 150 -6.76 2.26 3.87
C PHE A 150 -7.60 1.67 2.73
N PHE A 151 -6.99 1.13 1.67
CA PHE A 151 -7.72 0.38 0.65
C PHE A 151 -7.82 -1.12 1.02
N THR A 152 -9.01 -1.71 0.86
CA THR A 152 -9.22 -3.14 1.13
C THR A 152 -9.06 -3.99 -0.13
N PHE A 153 -7.90 -4.65 -0.27
CA PHE A 153 -7.62 -5.57 -1.36
C PHE A 153 -8.19 -6.98 -1.08
N THR A 154 -9.03 -7.48 -1.98
CA THR A 154 -9.70 -8.80 -1.85
C THR A 154 -9.34 -9.80 -2.95
N LYS A 155 -8.61 -9.36 -3.98
CA LYS A 155 -8.23 -10.17 -5.15
C LYS A 155 -6.72 -10.08 -5.41
N PRO A 156 -6.06 -11.18 -5.81
CA PRO A 156 -4.67 -11.13 -6.24
C PRO A 156 -4.52 -10.23 -7.47
N ARG A 157 -3.30 -9.74 -7.71
CA ARG A 157 -2.96 -8.90 -8.88
C ARG A 157 -3.87 -7.67 -9.04
N SER A 158 -4.31 -7.10 -7.92
CA SER A 158 -5.13 -5.88 -7.86
C SER A 158 -4.41 -4.71 -7.19
N TRP A 159 -3.14 -4.91 -6.86
CA TRP A 159 -2.24 -3.92 -6.27
C TRP A 159 -0.96 -3.89 -7.10
N LEU A 160 -0.74 -2.79 -7.82
CA LEU A 160 0.38 -2.58 -8.73
C LEU A 160 1.20 -1.40 -8.22
N THR A 161 2.34 -1.67 -7.60
CA THR A 161 3.15 -0.61 -6.99
C THR A 161 4.64 -0.90 -7.14
N SER A 162 5.45 0.16 -7.29
CA SER A 162 6.91 0.04 -7.29
C SER A 162 7.40 -0.02 -5.84
N GLY A 163 7.63 -1.24 -5.34
CA GLY A 163 8.11 -1.48 -3.98
C GLY A 163 9.63 -1.45 -3.85
N GLY A 164 10.31 -2.41 -4.49
CA GLY A 164 11.76 -2.61 -4.29
C GLY A 164 12.63 -1.42 -4.73
N LEU A 165 12.39 -0.87 -5.92
CA LEU A 165 13.12 0.30 -6.42
C LEU A 165 12.47 1.63 -5.99
N GLY A 166 11.17 1.66 -5.72
CA GLY A 166 10.47 2.88 -5.33
C GLY A 166 10.45 3.94 -6.45
N THR A 167 10.16 3.54 -7.68
CA THR A 167 10.18 4.42 -8.87
C THR A 167 8.97 5.34 -8.91
N MET A 168 9.17 6.63 -8.68
CA MET A 168 8.17 7.67 -8.99
C MET A 168 7.91 7.75 -10.51
N GLY A 169 6.67 8.07 -10.90
CA GLY A 169 6.18 8.03 -12.29
C GLY A 169 5.72 6.65 -12.75
N TYR A 170 5.63 5.66 -11.86
CA TYR A 170 5.25 4.29 -12.19
C TYR A 170 3.73 4.09 -12.35
N GLY A 171 2.94 4.83 -11.57
CA GLY A 171 1.50 4.58 -11.38
C GLY A 171 0.72 4.65 -12.67
N LEU A 172 0.77 5.79 -13.37
CA LEU A 172 0.01 5.99 -14.61
C LEU A 172 0.37 4.98 -15.74
N PRO A 173 1.66 4.74 -16.08
CA PRO A 173 2.01 3.71 -17.06
C PRO A 173 1.58 2.30 -16.64
N ALA A 174 1.64 1.96 -15.34
CA ALA A 174 1.17 0.67 -14.84
C ALA A 174 -0.36 0.54 -14.96
N ALA A 175 -1.10 1.61 -14.65
CA ALA A 175 -2.55 1.70 -14.82
C ALA A 175 -2.95 1.47 -16.29
N MET A 176 -2.24 2.12 -17.21
CA MET A 176 -2.44 1.95 -18.65
C MET A 176 -2.26 0.49 -19.08
N GLY A 177 -1.15 -0.15 -18.68
CA GLY A 177 -0.90 -1.56 -18.99
C GLY A 177 -1.97 -2.48 -18.39
N ALA A 178 -2.39 -2.22 -17.15
CA ALA A 178 -3.45 -2.97 -16.49
C ALA A 178 -4.81 -2.82 -17.18
N GLN A 179 -5.15 -1.61 -17.62
CA GLN A 179 -6.42 -1.36 -18.31
C GLN A 179 -6.47 -2.07 -19.67
N VAL A 180 -5.35 -2.15 -20.39
CA VAL A 180 -5.23 -2.94 -21.62
C VAL A 180 -5.37 -4.44 -21.33
N ALA A 181 -4.72 -4.94 -20.29
CA ALA A 181 -4.78 -6.36 -19.91
C ALA A 181 -6.17 -6.76 -19.37
N PHE A 182 -6.92 -5.83 -18.77
CA PHE A 182 -8.22 -6.07 -18.16
C PHE A 182 -9.26 -5.00 -18.56
N PRO A 183 -9.71 -4.96 -19.82
CA PRO A 183 -10.57 -3.88 -20.34
C PRO A 183 -11.90 -3.68 -19.59
N GLY A 184 -12.42 -4.73 -18.96
CA GLY A 184 -13.68 -4.69 -18.21
C GLY A 184 -13.53 -4.39 -16.71
N ARG A 185 -12.31 -4.20 -16.20
CA ARG A 185 -12.09 -3.86 -14.79
C ARG A 185 -11.87 -2.36 -14.63
N LEU A 186 -12.38 -1.81 -13.52
CA LEU A 186 -12.04 -0.48 -13.06
C LEU A 186 -10.56 -0.43 -12.68
N VAL A 187 -9.80 0.48 -13.28
CA VAL A 187 -8.38 0.71 -12.97
C VAL A 187 -8.21 2.13 -12.43
N ILE A 188 -7.62 2.23 -11.24
CA ILE A 188 -7.44 3.48 -10.52
C ILE A 188 -5.96 3.66 -10.21
N ASP A 189 -5.40 4.80 -10.60
CA ASP A 189 -4.08 5.24 -10.19
C ASP A 189 -4.20 6.22 -9.02
N ILE A 190 -3.75 5.81 -7.82
CA ILE A 190 -3.68 6.69 -6.66
C ILE A 190 -2.33 7.37 -6.64
N ALA A 191 -2.31 8.62 -7.09
CA ALA A 191 -1.11 9.38 -7.39
C ALA A 191 -0.78 10.41 -6.31
N GLY A 192 0.52 10.73 -6.17
CA GLY A 192 0.98 11.97 -5.54
C GLY A 192 1.27 13.01 -6.61
N ASP A 193 1.04 14.29 -6.31
CA ASP A 193 1.22 15.43 -7.21
C ASP A 193 2.65 15.53 -7.77
N GLY A 194 3.67 15.25 -6.96
CA GLY A 194 5.05 15.23 -7.43
C GLY A 194 5.39 14.06 -8.36
N SER A 195 4.78 12.89 -8.12
CA SER A 195 5.11 11.67 -8.85
C SER A 195 4.41 11.59 -10.20
N ILE A 196 3.13 11.98 -10.27
CA ILE A 196 2.37 11.96 -11.53
C ILE A 196 3.00 12.85 -12.61
N GLN A 197 3.67 13.94 -12.21
CA GLN A 197 4.34 14.85 -13.14
C GLN A 197 5.49 14.17 -13.91
N MET A 198 6.12 13.14 -13.34
CA MET A 198 7.23 12.46 -14.00
C MET A 198 6.83 11.79 -15.31
N ASN A 199 5.59 11.30 -15.41
CA ASN A 199 5.06 10.64 -16.60
C ASN A 199 3.66 11.12 -17.03
N SER A 200 3.30 12.35 -16.67
CA SER A 200 1.98 12.92 -17.01
C SER A 200 1.71 12.98 -18.52
N GLN A 201 2.75 13.00 -19.35
CA GLN A 201 2.61 12.95 -20.81
C GLN A 201 1.92 11.67 -21.32
N GLU A 202 1.91 10.59 -20.54
CA GLU A 202 1.24 9.34 -20.91
C GLU A 202 -0.29 9.46 -20.92
N LEU A 203 -0.86 10.55 -20.39
CA LEU A 203 -2.27 10.88 -20.61
C LEU A 203 -2.62 10.97 -22.10
N ALA A 204 -1.68 11.41 -22.96
CA ALA A 204 -1.88 11.38 -24.41
C ALA A 204 -2.13 9.95 -24.91
N THR A 205 -1.35 8.98 -24.44
CA THR A 205 -1.48 7.57 -24.79
C THR A 205 -2.81 7.00 -24.27
N VAL A 206 -3.14 7.27 -23.00
CA VAL A 206 -4.40 6.83 -22.37
C VAL A 206 -5.62 7.33 -23.15
N VAL A 207 -5.63 8.60 -23.56
CA VAL A 207 -6.72 9.18 -24.37
C VAL A 207 -6.72 8.62 -25.78
N GLN A 208 -5.57 8.54 -26.46
CA GLN A 208 -5.47 8.01 -27.83
C GLN A 208 -6.08 6.61 -27.95
N TYR A 209 -5.90 5.76 -26.93
CA TYR A 209 -6.43 4.40 -26.90
C TYR A 209 -7.77 4.28 -26.16
N ASN A 210 -8.40 5.38 -25.76
CA ASN A 210 -9.66 5.43 -25.02
C ASN A 210 -9.68 4.51 -23.78
N LEU A 211 -8.57 4.47 -23.04
CA LEU A 211 -8.43 3.61 -21.86
C LEU A 211 -9.08 4.31 -20.65
N PRO A 212 -10.11 3.72 -20.01
CA PRO A 212 -10.88 4.40 -18.96
C PRO A 212 -10.18 4.43 -17.59
N VAL A 213 -8.87 4.72 -17.58
CA VAL A 213 -8.06 4.85 -16.35
C VAL A 213 -8.55 6.05 -15.52
N LYS A 214 -8.65 5.87 -14.20
CA LYS A 214 -9.02 6.91 -13.25
C LYS A 214 -7.79 7.33 -12.44
N VAL A 215 -7.24 8.50 -12.70
CA VAL A 215 -6.10 9.05 -11.94
C VAL A 215 -6.64 9.90 -10.81
N ILE A 216 -6.38 9.53 -9.55
CA ILE A 216 -6.78 10.28 -8.37
C ILE A 216 -5.52 10.81 -7.70
N ILE A 217 -5.28 12.12 -7.84
CA ILE A 217 -4.09 12.79 -7.31
C ILE A 217 -4.39 13.29 -5.90
N LEU A 218 -3.65 12.79 -4.92
CA LEU A 218 -3.61 13.33 -3.56
C LEU A 218 -2.63 14.50 -3.54
N ASN A 219 -3.13 15.68 -3.90
CA ASN A 219 -2.34 16.89 -4.10
C ASN A 219 -2.11 17.60 -2.77
N ASN A 220 -0.93 17.39 -2.20
CA ASN A 220 -0.53 17.96 -0.91
C ASN A 220 0.47 19.14 -1.08
N GLY A 221 0.97 19.38 -2.30
CA GLY A 221 1.93 20.44 -2.59
C GLY A 221 3.36 20.14 -2.14
N TYR A 222 3.69 18.87 -1.87
CA TYR A 222 4.98 18.43 -1.38
C TYR A 222 5.42 17.08 -1.97
N LEU A 223 6.73 16.86 -2.00
CA LEU A 223 7.29 15.51 -1.94
C LEU A 223 7.08 14.94 -0.53
N GLY A 224 5.83 14.59 -0.22
CA GLY A 224 5.32 14.40 1.13
C GLY A 224 6.11 13.40 1.99
N MET A 225 6.61 12.31 1.39
CA MET A 225 7.40 11.29 2.09
C MET A 225 8.75 11.87 2.53
N VAL A 226 9.45 12.57 1.64
CA VAL A 226 10.73 13.22 1.98
C VAL A 226 10.48 14.34 3.01
N ARG A 227 9.39 15.10 2.86
CA ARG A 227 8.99 16.13 3.82
C ARG A 227 8.72 15.55 5.21
N GLN A 228 8.06 14.40 5.33
CA GLN A 228 7.85 13.71 6.62
C GLN A 228 9.18 13.37 7.31
N TRP A 229 10.15 12.86 6.55
CA TRP A 229 11.47 12.54 7.10
C TRP A 229 12.22 13.80 7.54
N GLN A 230 12.16 14.88 6.76
CA GLN A 230 12.72 16.18 7.14
C GLN A 230 12.07 16.75 8.40
N GLU A 231 10.76 16.55 8.55
CA GLU A 231 10.00 16.97 9.72
C GLU A 231 10.43 16.22 10.99
N LEU A 232 10.59 14.90 10.90
CA LEU A 232 10.87 14.04 12.05
C LEU A 232 12.35 14.01 12.46
N PHE A 233 13.28 14.09 11.50
CA PHE A 233 14.70 13.80 11.74
C PHE A 233 15.65 14.96 11.42
N PHE A 234 15.15 16.07 10.87
CA PHE A 234 15.97 17.20 10.44
C PHE A 234 15.38 18.55 10.86
N ASP A 235 14.77 18.62 12.06
CA ASP A 235 14.24 19.85 12.66
C ASP A 235 13.30 20.66 11.74
N LYS A 236 12.53 19.96 10.88
CA LYS A 236 11.65 20.58 9.88
C LYS A 236 12.38 21.44 8.86
N HIS A 237 13.65 21.16 8.60
CA HIS A 237 14.41 21.79 7.53
C HIS A 237 13.99 21.24 6.17
N TYR A 238 12.96 21.86 5.58
CA TYR A 238 12.39 21.44 4.30
C TYR A 238 13.26 21.89 3.12
N SER A 239 14.14 20.99 2.67
CA SER A 239 15.02 21.23 1.53
C SER A 239 14.44 20.63 0.25
N SER A 240 14.01 21.49 -0.68
CA SER A 240 13.55 21.13 -2.04
C SER A 240 12.39 20.12 -2.08
N THR A 241 11.56 20.08 -1.03
CA THR A 241 10.40 19.19 -0.95
C THR A 241 9.08 19.92 -1.19
N GLN A 242 9.02 21.23 -0.97
CA GLN A 242 7.83 22.03 -1.27
C GLN A 242 7.69 22.24 -2.78
N MET A 243 6.51 21.92 -3.30
CA MET A 243 6.16 22.11 -4.70
C MET A 243 5.37 23.41 -4.85
N SER A 244 6.08 24.53 -4.79
CA SER A 244 5.47 25.87 -4.92
C SER A 244 4.84 26.15 -6.29
N HIS A 245 5.16 25.33 -7.29
CA HIS A 245 4.62 25.43 -8.63
C HIS A 245 4.35 24.04 -9.19
N ALA A 246 3.07 23.72 -9.38
CA ALA A 246 2.59 22.53 -10.06
C ALA A 246 1.61 22.96 -11.17
N PRO A 247 1.47 22.18 -12.26
CA PRO A 247 0.47 22.46 -13.26
C PRO A 247 -0.93 22.38 -12.66
N ASP A 248 -1.89 23.08 -13.27
CA ASP A 248 -3.30 22.86 -12.97
C ASP A 248 -3.70 21.50 -13.57
N PHE A 249 -3.75 20.46 -12.73
CA PHE A 249 -4.01 19.08 -13.16
C PHE A 249 -5.36 18.90 -13.89
N VAL A 250 -6.36 19.73 -13.58
CA VAL A 250 -7.65 19.73 -14.29
C VAL A 250 -7.44 20.18 -15.74
N LYS A 251 -6.77 21.32 -15.93
CA LYS A 251 -6.46 21.85 -17.26
C LYS A 251 -5.49 20.95 -18.03
N LEU A 252 -4.57 20.31 -17.33
CA LEU A 252 -3.64 19.35 -17.93
C LEU A 252 -4.42 18.15 -18.51
N ALA A 253 -5.39 17.62 -17.77
CA ALA A 253 -6.25 16.54 -18.24
C ALA A 253 -7.06 16.96 -19.46
N GLU A 254 -7.69 18.14 -19.40
CA GLU A 254 -8.46 18.70 -20.51
C GLU A 254 -7.59 18.92 -21.76
N ALA A 255 -6.34 19.39 -21.59
CA ALA A 255 -5.40 19.59 -22.69
C ALA A 255 -5.04 18.29 -23.42
N TYR A 256 -5.04 17.15 -22.72
CA TYR A 256 -4.88 15.83 -23.33
C TYR A 256 -6.18 15.22 -23.85
N GLY A 257 -7.35 15.79 -23.53
CA GLY A 257 -8.66 15.26 -23.92
C GLY A 257 -9.30 14.31 -22.90
N ALA A 258 -8.80 14.28 -21.66
CA ALA A 258 -9.40 13.56 -20.54
C ALA A 258 -10.37 14.47 -19.75
N LEU A 259 -11.28 13.87 -18.96
CA LEU A 259 -12.10 14.63 -18.03
C LEU A 259 -11.26 15.06 -16.81
N GLY A 260 -11.17 16.36 -16.56
CA GLY A 260 -10.57 16.92 -15.35
C GLY A 260 -11.62 17.24 -14.28
N LEU A 261 -11.40 16.80 -13.04
CA LEU A 261 -12.24 17.12 -11.88
C LEU A 261 -11.37 17.57 -10.70
N ARG A 262 -11.95 18.31 -9.75
CA ARG A 262 -11.25 18.75 -8.54
C ARG A 262 -12.15 18.75 -7.32
N ALA A 263 -11.60 18.33 -6.19
CA ALA A 263 -12.20 18.48 -4.87
C ALA A 263 -11.29 19.30 -3.96
N ARG A 264 -11.87 20.25 -3.22
CA ARG A 264 -11.19 21.15 -2.27
C ARG A 264 -11.76 21.05 -0.85
N THR A 265 -12.96 20.51 -0.70
CA THR A 265 -13.60 20.31 0.61
C THR A 265 -13.96 18.84 0.83
N PRO A 266 -14.01 18.34 2.08
CA PRO A 266 -14.40 16.95 2.36
C PRO A 266 -15.76 16.56 1.77
N ALA A 267 -16.71 17.49 1.73
CA ALA A 267 -18.05 17.26 1.17
C ALA A 267 -18.06 17.02 -0.35
N GLU A 268 -17.04 17.52 -1.07
CA GLU A 268 -16.93 17.34 -2.53
C GLU A 268 -16.31 15.98 -2.91
N VAL A 269 -15.52 15.38 -2.02
CA VAL A 269 -14.72 14.18 -2.34
C VAL A 269 -15.59 13.05 -2.89
N GLU A 270 -16.66 12.69 -2.18
CA GLU A 270 -17.51 11.58 -2.59
C GLU A 270 -18.22 11.87 -3.93
N LEU A 271 -18.75 13.08 -4.11
CA LEU A 271 -19.43 13.50 -5.33
C LEU A 271 -18.50 13.43 -6.55
N VAL A 272 -17.28 13.96 -6.39
CA VAL A 272 -16.28 13.98 -7.46
C VAL A 272 -15.79 12.56 -7.80
N LEU A 273 -15.60 11.70 -6.80
CA LEU A 273 -15.22 10.30 -7.03
C LEU A 273 -16.33 9.53 -7.76
N GLN A 274 -17.59 9.70 -7.37
CA GLN A 274 -18.74 9.10 -8.07
C GLN A 274 -18.80 9.56 -9.54
N GLN A 275 -18.60 10.86 -9.79
CA GLN A 275 -18.52 11.38 -11.15
C GLN A 275 -17.36 10.75 -11.94
N ALA A 276 -16.18 10.63 -11.33
CA ALA A 276 -15.00 10.03 -11.96
C ALA A 276 -15.23 8.56 -12.35
N PHE A 277 -15.82 7.77 -11.45
CA PHE A 277 -16.06 6.34 -11.66
C PHE A 277 -17.19 6.07 -12.64
N SER A 278 -18.20 6.94 -12.72
CA SER A 278 -19.30 6.83 -13.70
C SER A 278 -18.93 7.26 -15.12
N HIS A 279 -17.86 8.05 -15.28
CA HIS A 279 -17.42 8.51 -16.60
C HIS A 279 -16.83 7.34 -17.42
N PRO A 280 -17.24 7.14 -18.69
CA PRO A 280 -16.77 6.01 -19.50
C PRO A 280 -15.34 6.16 -20.04
N GLY A 281 -14.75 7.36 -19.98
CA GLY A 281 -13.41 7.65 -20.50
C GLY A 281 -12.32 7.83 -19.42
N PRO A 282 -11.14 8.30 -19.82
CA PRO A 282 -10.07 8.68 -18.89
C PRO A 282 -10.49 9.87 -18.01
N VAL A 283 -10.15 9.81 -16.72
CA VAL A 283 -10.42 10.89 -15.76
C VAL A 283 -9.18 11.21 -14.94
N VAL A 284 -8.92 12.49 -14.70
CA VAL A 284 -7.98 12.98 -13.69
C VAL A 284 -8.75 13.75 -12.63
N VAL A 285 -8.61 13.33 -11.39
CA VAL A 285 -9.19 13.99 -10.22
C VAL A 285 -8.05 14.59 -9.40
N ASP A 286 -8.07 15.91 -9.25
CA ASP A 286 -7.16 16.64 -8.36
C ASP A 286 -7.83 16.85 -6.99
N VAL A 287 -7.37 16.11 -5.98
CA VAL A 287 -7.90 16.24 -4.62
C VAL A 287 -6.90 17.03 -3.78
N VAL A 288 -7.27 18.25 -3.40
CA VAL A 288 -6.42 19.12 -2.57
C VAL A 288 -6.49 18.63 -1.12
N VAL A 289 -5.43 17.98 -0.65
CA VAL A 289 -5.36 17.37 0.69
C VAL A 289 -4.45 18.14 1.64
N ALA A 290 -4.51 17.81 2.92
CA ALA A 290 -3.65 18.41 3.95
C ALA A 290 -2.15 18.20 3.64
N GLY A 291 -1.40 19.31 3.51
CA GLY A 291 0.03 19.30 3.18
C GLY A 291 0.96 18.73 4.27
N GLY A 292 0.57 18.86 5.54
CA GLY A 292 1.38 18.46 6.69
C GLY A 292 1.09 17.04 7.22
N GLU A 293 0.27 16.25 6.52
CA GLU A 293 -0.15 14.94 7.03
C GLU A 293 1.01 13.92 7.00
N ASN A 294 1.15 13.10 8.04
CA ASN A 294 2.20 12.08 8.15
C ASN A 294 1.62 10.67 8.05
N VAL A 295 2.41 9.73 7.50
CA VAL A 295 2.05 8.32 7.45
C VAL A 295 2.40 7.68 8.79
N TYR A 296 1.38 7.17 9.46
CA TYR A 296 1.50 6.36 10.67
C TYR A 296 0.68 5.07 10.53
N PRO A 297 0.99 4.01 11.29
CA PRO A 297 2.17 3.86 12.13
C PRO A 297 3.50 3.95 11.36
N MET A 298 4.58 4.25 12.07
CA MET A 298 5.93 4.30 11.49
C MET A 298 6.95 3.66 12.44
N VAL A 299 7.78 2.75 11.94
CA VAL A 299 8.99 2.28 12.64
C VAL A 299 10.15 3.21 12.25
N PRO A 300 10.78 3.92 13.21
CA PRO A 300 11.98 4.72 12.92
C PRO A 300 13.13 3.89 12.36
N ALA A 301 14.02 4.52 11.60
CA ALA A 301 15.20 3.83 11.08
C ALA A 301 16.06 3.27 12.24
N GLY A 302 16.45 1.99 12.13
CA GLY A 302 17.29 1.31 13.13
C GLY A 302 16.54 0.76 14.36
N GLU A 303 15.22 0.97 14.45
CA GLU A 303 14.40 0.45 15.54
C GLU A 303 13.75 -0.89 15.18
N ALA A 304 13.48 -1.72 16.21
CA ALA A 304 12.74 -2.97 16.03
C ALA A 304 11.32 -2.70 15.52
N ILE A 305 10.73 -3.62 14.77
CA ILE A 305 9.38 -3.44 14.20
C ILE A 305 8.27 -3.27 15.25
N SER A 306 8.51 -3.68 16.50
CA SER A 306 7.64 -3.48 17.66
C SER A 306 7.72 -2.06 18.25
N LYS A 307 8.72 -1.25 17.88
CA LYS A 307 8.92 0.14 18.34
C LYS A 307 8.33 1.11 17.32
N MET A 308 7.01 1.22 17.35
CA MET A 308 6.26 2.03 16.40
C MET A 308 5.91 3.41 16.98
N LEU A 309 6.08 4.45 16.17
CA LEU A 309 5.40 5.73 16.33
C LEU A 309 3.96 5.57 15.88
N LEU A 310 3.03 5.99 16.74
CA LEU A 310 1.58 5.84 16.57
C LEU A 310 0.92 7.22 16.57
N VAL A 311 -0.31 7.31 16.04
CA VAL A 311 -1.16 8.52 16.08
C VAL A 311 -1.80 8.66 17.46
#